data_AF-A0A3D4FTR1-F1
#
_entry.id   AF-A0A3D4FTR1-F1
#
_cell.length_a   1.000
_cell.length_b   1.000
_cell.length_c   1.000
_cell.angle_alpha   90.00
_cell.angle_beta   90.00
_cell.angle_gamma   90.00
#
_symmetry.space_group_name_H-M   'P 1'
#
loop_
_entity.id
_entity.type
_entity.pdbx_description
1 polymer ?
#
loop_
_entity_poly.entity_id
_entity_poly.type
_entity_poly.pdbx_seq_one_letter_code
_entity_poly.pdbx_strand_id
1 'polypeptide(L)'
;MGGFADLDNDQDLDLVFAGDDVSYLNDGAGTFTQGPAIPVTGIDDPRAIAFADTDQDGDLDFAIGAKLSSNWLVRNNVGGANWLKVNLISPQGQRGAYGSKVTIYEDGVIGSPTIGTRESRSNNGYLGQDDPTLHFGLGQVAAVTVTVTFLDGTISTITGVTANQTITVDGRTAGTSGFSHRPHNARR
;
A
#
# COMPACT_ATOMS: atom_id res chain seq x y z
N MET A 1 -19.70 -0.59 -4.11
CA MET A 1 -18.65 -0.88 -3.09
C MET A 1 -17.43 -0.05 -3.41
N GLY A 2 -16.51 0.25 -2.51
CA GLY A 2 -15.33 1.05 -2.87
C GLY A 2 -14.07 0.64 -2.13
N GLY A 3 -12.94 1.15 -2.59
CA GLY A 3 -11.64 0.89 -1.98
C GLY A 3 -10.63 1.99 -2.29
N PHE A 4 -9.63 2.08 -1.43
CA PHE A 4 -8.56 3.07 -1.51
C PHE A 4 -7.32 2.48 -2.18
N ALA A 5 -6.72 3.24 -3.10
CA ALA A 5 -5.46 2.93 -3.76
C ALA A 5 -4.80 4.24 -4.21
N ASP A 6 -3.48 4.25 -4.35
CA ASP A 6 -2.74 5.38 -4.90
C ASP A 6 -2.68 5.19 -6.42
N LEU A 7 -3.56 5.86 -7.17
CA LEU A 7 -3.82 5.57 -8.60
C LEU A 7 -2.94 6.38 -9.54
N ASP A 8 -2.46 7.54 -9.11
CA ASP A 8 -1.54 8.37 -9.88
C ASP A 8 -0.13 8.46 -9.27
N ASN A 9 0.14 7.60 -8.28
CA ASN A 9 1.44 7.44 -7.66
C ASN A 9 1.93 8.74 -6.97
N ASP A 10 1.02 9.59 -6.50
CA ASP A 10 1.31 10.93 -5.98
C ASP A 10 1.51 11.01 -4.45
N GLN A 11 1.48 9.85 -3.78
CA GLN A 11 1.66 9.62 -2.33
C GLN A 11 0.34 9.61 -1.54
N ASP A 12 -0.76 10.04 -2.16
CA ASP A 12 -2.07 10.08 -1.53
C ASP A 12 -2.92 8.87 -1.93
N LEU A 13 -3.86 8.50 -1.05
CA LEU A 13 -4.82 7.44 -1.36
C LEU A 13 -6.04 8.04 -2.04
N ASP A 14 -6.29 7.59 -3.26
CA ASP A 14 -7.47 7.86 -4.06
C ASP A 14 -8.58 6.85 -3.77
N LEU A 15 -9.73 7.07 -4.40
CA LEU A 15 -10.92 6.27 -4.17
C LEU A 15 -11.55 5.82 -5.49
N VAL A 16 -11.88 4.53 -5.56
CA VAL A 16 -12.69 3.96 -6.65
C VAL A 16 -13.91 3.28 -6.06
N PHE A 17 -15.07 3.51 -6.67
CA PHE A 17 -16.28 2.75 -6.39
C PHE A 17 -16.58 1.76 -7.51
N ALA A 18 -16.72 0.48 -7.16
CA ALA A 18 -17.27 -0.54 -8.03
C ALA A 18 -18.71 -0.16 -8.42
N GLY A 19 -18.86 0.27 -9.68
CA GLY A 19 -20.11 0.76 -10.26
C GLY A 19 -20.02 2.18 -10.83
N ASP A 20 -19.02 2.96 -10.42
CA ASP A 20 -18.75 4.29 -10.98
C ASP A 20 -17.89 4.18 -12.25
N ASP A 21 -18.02 5.16 -13.13
CA ASP A 21 -17.26 5.32 -14.37
C ASP A 21 -16.12 6.35 -14.24
N VAL A 22 -15.75 6.72 -13.02
CA VAL A 22 -14.65 7.63 -12.69
C VAL A 22 -13.93 7.18 -11.41
N SER A 23 -12.65 7.53 -11.29
CA SER A 23 -11.95 7.55 -10.00
C SER A 23 -12.13 8.90 -9.31
N TYR A 24 -11.81 8.96 -8.02
CA TYR A 24 -11.78 10.19 -7.24
C TYR A 24 -10.37 10.39 -6.69
N LEU A 25 -9.66 11.39 -7.24
CA LEU A 25 -8.28 11.69 -6.90
C LEU A 25 -8.21 12.62 -5.68
N ASN A 26 -7.36 12.27 -4.71
CA ASN A 26 -7.17 13.01 -3.46
C ASN A 26 -6.02 14.01 -3.60
N ASP A 27 -6.22 15.27 -3.18
CA ASP A 27 -5.19 16.32 -3.26
C ASP A 27 -4.22 16.37 -2.07
N GLY A 28 -4.20 15.32 -1.24
CA GLY A 28 -3.42 15.23 0.00
C GLY A 28 -3.95 16.09 1.16
N ALA A 29 -4.89 17.01 0.90
CA ALA A 29 -5.61 17.76 1.91
C ALA A 29 -6.96 17.11 2.27
N GLY A 30 -7.27 15.96 1.68
CA GLY A 30 -8.52 15.23 1.86
C GLY A 30 -9.65 15.76 0.98
N THR A 31 -9.34 16.59 -0.03
CA THR A 31 -10.32 16.99 -1.05
C THR A 31 -10.23 16.03 -2.21
N PHE A 32 -11.38 15.48 -2.61
CA PHE A 32 -11.47 14.53 -3.71
C PHE A 32 -12.08 15.21 -4.94
N THR A 33 -11.46 15.01 -6.10
CA THR A 33 -11.94 15.49 -7.40
C THR A 33 -12.12 14.33 -8.37
N GLN A 34 -13.00 14.49 -9.36
CA GLN A 34 -13.19 13.45 -10.37
C GLN A 34 -11.92 13.30 -11.22
N GLY A 35 -11.39 12.08 -11.23
CA GLY A 35 -10.26 11.69 -12.05
C GLY A 35 -10.66 11.27 -13.46
N PRO A 36 -9.77 10.55 -14.17
CA PRO A 36 -10.04 10.01 -15.48
C PRO A 36 -11.27 9.10 -15.52
N ALA A 37 -11.91 9.03 -16.69
CA ALA A 37 -12.99 8.09 -16.93
C ALA A 37 -12.46 6.64 -16.90
N ILE A 38 -13.16 5.78 -16.19
CA ILE A 38 -12.94 4.34 -16.13
C ILE A 38 -13.76 3.70 -17.26
N PRO A 39 -13.15 2.94 -18.19
CA PRO A 39 -13.82 2.41 -19.37
C PRO A 39 -14.68 1.17 -19.05
N VAL A 40 -15.59 1.30 -18.10
CA VAL A 40 -16.54 0.25 -17.68
C VAL A 40 -17.97 0.70 -17.96
N THR A 41 -18.87 -0.25 -18.18
CA THR A 41 -20.29 0.04 -18.37
C THR A 41 -21.15 -1.15 -17.99
N GLY A 42 -22.40 -0.88 -17.57
CA GLY A 42 -23.39 -1.92 -17.33
C GLY A 42 -23.03 -2.90 -16.21
N ILE A 43 -22.30 -2.44 -15.19
CA ILE A 43 -21.96 -3.29 -14.03
C ILE A 43 -23.22 -3.47 -13.17
N ASP A 44 -23.86 -4.63 -13.30
CA ASP A 44 -25.01 -5.04 -12.49
C ASP A 44 -24.59 -5.84 -11.25
N ASP A 45 -25.06 -5.41 -10.08
CA ASP A 45 -24.74 -5.93 -8.74
C ASP A 45 -23.21 -6.05 -8.52
N PRO A 46 -22.44 -4.94 -8.50
CA PRO A 46 -21.01 -4.95 -8.15
C PRO A 46 -20.81 -5.33 -6.68
N ARG A 47 -19.96 -6.32 -6.44
CA ARG A 47 -19.74 -6.92 -5.11
C ARG A 47 -18.30 -6.94 -4.64
N ALA A 48 -17.34 -6.67 -5.49
CA ALA A 48 -15.94 -6.66 -5.09
C ALA A 48 -15.17 -5.62 -5.90
N ILE A 49 -14.16 -5.05 -5.26
CA ILE A 49 -13.06 -4.35 -5.92
C ILE A 49 -11.77 -4.81 -5.24
N ALA A 50 -10.73 -5.02 -6.02
CA ALA A 50 -9.41 -5.41 -5.52
C ALA A 50 -8.33 -4.75 -6.37
N PHE A 51 -7.25 -4.30 -5.74
CA PHE A 51 -6.15 -3.59 -6.39
C PHE A 51 -4.90 -4.46 -6.48
N ALA A 52 -4.20 -4.37 -7.62
CA ALA A 52 -2.92 -5.03 -7.86
C ALA A 52 -2.23 -4.38 -9.06
N ASP A 53 -0.91 -4.32 -9.06
CA ASP A 53 -0.12 -4.00 -10.25
C ASP A 53 0.07 -5.29 -11.07
N THR A 54 -0.81 -5.54 -12.04
CA THR A 54 -0.97 -6.88 -12.65
C THR A 54 0.03 -7.19 -13.75
N ASP A 55 0.68 -6.19 -14.33
CA ASP A 55 1.76 -6.35 -15.32
C ASP A 55 3.13 -5.87 -14.84
N GLN A 56 3.22 -5.38 -13.60
CA GLN A 56 4.47 -4.99 -12.95
C GLN A 56 5.08 -3.71 -13.52
N ASP A 57 4.25 -2.77 -13.97
CA ASP A 57 4.70 -1.45 -14.44
C ASP A 57 4.75 -0.39 -13.33
N GLY A 58 4.09 -0.67 -12.19
CA GLY A 58 4.06 0.19 -11.01
C GLY A 58 2.80 1.01 -10.83
N ASP A 59 1.90 0.99 -11.80
CA ASP A 59 0.57 1.58 -11.66
C ASP A 59 -0.37 0.52 -11.07
N LEU A 60 -1.18 0.91 -10.07
CA LEU A 60 -2.17 -0.01 -9.53
C LEU A 60 -3.35 -0.15 -10.50
N ASP A 61 -3.56 -1.37 -10.98
CA ASP A 61 -4.79 -1.79 -11.64
C ASP A 61 -5.85 -2.18 -10.61
N PHE A 62 -7.06 -2.43 -11.09
CA PHE A 62 -8.11 -3.00 -10.25
C PHE A 62 -9.05 -3.93 -10.99
N ALA A 63 -9.51 -4.94 -10.27
CA ALA A 63 -10.54 -5.86 -10.74
C ALA A 63 -11.87 -5.57 -10.04
N ILE A 64 -12.96 -5.57 -10.79
CA ILE A 64 -14.33 -5.45 -10.29
C ILE A 64 -15.02 -6.80 -10.44
N GLY A 65 -15.49 -7.33 -9.31
CA GLY A 65 -16.34 -8.51 -9.27
C GLY A 65 -17.81 -8.13 -9.27
N ALA A 66 -18.60 -8.68 -10.20
CA ALA A 66 -20.02 -8.44 -10.32
C ALA A 66 -20.80 -9.76 -10.26
N LYS A 67 -21.99 -9.75 -9.66
CA LYS A 67 -22.81 -10.98 -9.56
C LYS A 67 -23.68 -11.22 -10.79
N LEU A 68 -24.25 -10.15 -11.34
CA LEU A 68 -25.27 -10.25 -12.39
C LEU A 68 -24.75 -9.81 -13.76
N SER A 69 -23.47 -9.48 -13.86
CA SER A 69 -22.80 -9.03 -15.09
C SER A 69 -21.36 -9.55 -15.14
N SER A 70 -20.62 -9.19 -16.20
CA SER A 70 -19.22 -9.56 -16.36
C SER A 70 -18.34 -8.90 -15.29
N ASN A 71 -17.32 -9.63 -14.87
CA ASN A 71 -16.21 -9.04 -14.12
C ASN A 71 -15.35 -8.19 -15.06
N TRP A 72 -14.69 -7.19 -14.48
CA TRP A 72 -13.81 -6.29 -15.21
C TRP A 72 -12.42 -6.34 -14.60
N LEU A 73 -11.39 -6.31 -15.45
CA LEU A 73 -10.05 -5.91 -15.07
C LEU A 73 -9.80 -4.57 -15.76
N VAL A 74 -9.59 -3.53 -14.97
CA VAL A 74 -9.28 -2.20 -15.47
C VAL A 74 -7.79 -1.98 -15.30
N ARG A 75 -7.13 -1.71 -16.43
CA ARG A 75 -5.71 -1.45 -16.48
C ARG A 75 -5.44 0.03 -16.34
N ASN A 76 -4.70 0.41 -15.31
CA ASN A 76 -4.25 1.78 -15.11
C ASN A 76 -2.90 1.96 -15.81
N ASN A 77 -2.73 3.04 -16.55
CA ASN A 77 -1.48 3.32 -17.27
C ASN A 77 -1.20 4.83 -17.23
N VAL A 78 -1.43 5.46 -16.07
CA VAL A 78 -1.14 6.89 -15.88
C VAL A 78 0.35 7.15 -16.08
N GLY A 79 1.21 6.29 -15.52
CA GLY A 79 2.66 6.34 -15.57
C GLY A 79 3.27 7.66 -15.07
N GLY A 80 4.58 7.79 -15.23
CA GLY A 80 5.30 9.07 -15.06
C GLY A 80 5.64 9.47 -13.62
N ALA A 81 5.10 8.77 -12.63
CA ALA A 81 5.49 8.89 -11.23
C ALA A 81 6.24 7.63 -10.75
N ASN A 82 7.07 7.84 -9.74
CA ASN A 82 7.88 6.81 -9.11
C ASN A 82 7.02 6.00 -8.14
N TRP A 83 7.37 4.73 -7.96
CA TRP A 83 6.66 3.82 -7.07
C TRP A 83 7.62 2.95 -6.25
N LEU A 84 7.12 2.35 -5.17
CA LEU A 84 7.82 1.31 -4.43
C LEU A 84 6.84 0.23 -4.00
N LYS A 85 7.21 -1.03 -4.24
CA LYS A 85 6.49 -2.19 -3.72
C LYS A 85 7.30 -2.87 -2.61
N VAL A 86 6.63 -3.23 -1.52
CA VAL A 86 7.26 -3.80 -0.32
C VAL A 86 6.60 -5.12 0.05
N ASN A 87 7.37 -6.21 -0.09
CA ASN A 87 7.04 -7.52 0.45
C ASN A 87 7.59 -7.67 1.86
N LEU A 88 6.87 -8.40 2.72
CA LEU A 88 7.28 -8.61 4.11
C LEU A 88 7.42 -10.09 4.47
N ILE A 89 8.40 -10.37 5.32
CA ILE A 89 8.55 -11.63 6.06
C ILE A 89 8.67 -11.26 7.55
N SER A 90 7.82 -11.82 8.40
CA SER A 90 7.85 -11.54 9.84
C SER A 90 9.14 -12.08 10.49
N PRO A 91 9.50 -11.63 11.70
CA PRO A 91 10.61 -12.20 12.46
C PRO A 91 10.45 -13.70 12.74
N GLN A 92 9.23 -14.22 12.70
CA GLN A 92 8.90 -15.64 12.82
C GLN A 92 8.93 -16.38 11.46
N GLY A 93 9.23 -15.70 10.36
CA GLY A 93 9.35 -16.27 9.01
C GLY A 93 8.03 -16.35 8.22
N GLN A 94 6.96 -15.72 8.68
CA GLN A 94 5.66 -15.74 8.01
C GLN A 94 5.65 -14.72 6.86
N ARG A 95 5.35 -15.17 5.64
CA ARG A 95 5.20 -14.28 4.47
C ARG A 95 3.95 -13.40 4.63
N GLY A 96 4.03 -12.18 4.11
CA GLY A 96 3.00 -11.15 4.26
C GLY A 96 3.13 -10.37 5.57
N ALA A 97 3.54 -11.02 6.67
CA ALA A 97 3.71 -10.39 7.98
C ALA A 97 2.50 -9.53 8.40
N TYR A 98 1.29 -10.06 8.22
CA TYR A 98 0.04 -9.33 8.45
C TYR A 98 -0.02 -8.68 9.85
N GLY A 99 -0.51 -7.45 9.90
CA GLY A 99 -0.50 -6.56 11.07
C GLY A 99 0.76 -5.72 11.22
N SER A 100 1.80 -5.94 10.39
CA SER A 100 2.98 -5.07 10.36
C SER A 100 2.68 -3.75 9.67
N LYS A 101 3.32 -2.69 10.14
CA LYS A 101 3.20 -1.34 9.57
C LYS A 101 4.48 -0.97 8.83
N VAL A 102 4.33 -0.53 7.59
CA VAL A 102 5.41 0.02 6.77
C VAL A 102 5.21 1.52 6.67
N THR A 103 6.26 2.28 6.96
CA THR A 103 6.29 3.73 6.87
C THR A 103 7.46 4.15 6.00
N ILE A 104 7.18 5.05 5.06
CA ILE A 104 8.14 5.61 4.11
C ILE A 104 8.47 7.05 4.52
N TYR A 105 9.76 7.35 4.58
CA TYR A 105 10.30 8.68 4.83
C TYR A 105 11.19 9.12 3.67
N GLU A 106 11.42 10.43 3.57
CA GLU A 106 12.57 10.94 2.81
C GLU A 106 13.86 10.23 3.24
N ASP A 107 14.75 9.99 2.28
CA ASP A 107 15.93 9.19 2.55
C ASP A 107 16.83 9.80 3.63
N GLY A 108 17.14 9.02 4.66
CA GLY A 108 17.97 9.43 5.79
C GLY A 108 17.26 10.29 6.85
N VAL A 109 15.99 10.66 6.67
CA VAL A 109 15.28 11.61 7.54
C VAL A 109 14.11 10.95 8.28
N ILE A 110 14.42 9.99 9.16
CA ILE A 110 13.40 9.28 9.96
C ILE A 110 12.77 10.24 10.99
N GLY A 111 11.44 10.17 11.12
CA GLY A 111 10.68 11.02 12.05
C GLY A 111 10.25 12.37 11.47
N SER A 112 10.53 12.61 10.19
CA SER A 112 9.88 13.63 9.37
C SER A 112 8.42 13.26 9.06
N PRO A 113 7.60 14.19 8.52
CA PRO A 113 6.35 13.81 7.88
C PRO A 113 6.59 12.67 6.89
N THR A 114 5.73 11.66 6.97
CA THR A 114 5.89 10.44 6.17
C THR A 114 5.43 10.71 4.74
N ILE A 115 6.13 10.14 3.76
CA ILE A 115 5.65 10.03 2.37
C ILE A 115 4.41 9.13 2.34
N GLY A 116 4.43 8.03 3.08
CA GLY A 116 3.28 7.14 3.13
C GLY A 116 3.38 6.14 4.26
N THR A 117 2.23 5.66 4.71
CA THR A 117 2.12 4.54 5.65
C THR A 117 1.09 3.54 5.14
N ARG A 118 1.44 2.25 5.19
CA ARG A 118 0.53 1.14 4.89
C ARG A 118 0.67 0.06 5.97
N GLU A 119 -0.42 -0.67 6.18
CA GLU A 119 -0.45 -1.83 7.05
C GLU A 119 -0.61 -3.07 6.18
N SER A 120 0.17 -4.11 6.44
CA SER A 120 -0.03 -5.40 5.79
C SER A 120 -1.29 -6.06 6.33
N ARG A 121 -2.26 -6.34 5.45
CA ARG A 121 -3.58 -6.86 5.82
C ARG A 121 -3.90 -8.12 5.03
N SER A 122 -4.63 -9.03 5.67
CA SER A 122 -5.14 -10.26 5.05
C SER A 122 -6.57 -10.13 4.53
N ASN A 123 -7.17 -8.95 4.66
CA ASN A 123 -8.51 -8.65 4.17
C ASN A 123 -8.54 -7.27 3.53
N ASN A 124 -9.37 -7.12 2.49
CA ASN A 124 -9.83 -5.82 2.01
C ASN A 124 -11.27 -5.94 1.51
N GLY A 125 -12.13 -5.01 1.89
CA GLY A 125 -13.50 -4.91 1.35
C GLY A 125 -14.39 -6.17 1.54
N TYR A 126 -15.33 -6.35 0.61
CA TYR A 126 -16.31 -7.44 0.59
C TYR A 126 -16.05 -8.33 -0.64
N LEU A 127 -15.96 -9.65 -0.44
CA LEU A 127 -15.72 -10.65 -1.49
C LEU A 127 -14.48 -10.41 -2.39
N GLY A 128 -13.53 -9.58 -1.94
CA GLY A 128 -12.28 -9.29 -2.63
C GLY A 128 -11.08 -9.28 -1.66
N GLN A 129 -9.89 -9.21 -2.23
CA GLN A 129 -8.64 -9.02 -1.48
C GLN A 129 -7.61 -8.39 -2.44
N ASP A 130 -6.94 -7.34 -2.00
CA ASP A 130 -5.85 -6.71 -2.76
C ASP A 130 -4.61 -7.62 -2.81
N ASP A 131 -3.68 -7.31 -3.70
CA ASP A 131 -2.33 -7.87 -3.64
C ASP A 131 -1.73 -7.64 -2.24
N PRO A 132 -1.24 -8.69 -1.54
CA PRO A 132 -0.57 -8.51 -0.25
C PRO A 132 0.74 -7.71 -0.32
N THR A 133 1.26 -7.45 -1.54
CA THR A 133 2.40 -6.55 -1.75
C THR A 133 1.98 -5.11 -1.48
N LEU A 134 2.64 -4.46 -0.52
CA LEU A 134 2.32 -3.07 -0.18
C LEU A 134 2.87 -2.14 -1.25
N HIS A 135 2.01 -1.33 -1.84
CA HIS A 135 2.38 -0.34 -2.85
C HIS A 135 2.37 1.08 -2.27
N PHE A 136 3.30 1.90 -2.75
CA PHE A 136 3.47 3.30 -2.41
C PHE A 136 3.79 4.08 -3.69
N GLY A 137 2.95 5.05 -4.05
CA GLY A 137 3.35 6.14 -4.92
C GLY A 137 4.38 7.01 -4.24
N LEU A 138 5.39 7.45 -5.00
CA LEU A 138 6.49 8.27 -4.51
C LEU A 138 6.55 9.62 -5.26
N GLY A 139 5.64 9.90 -6.19
CA GLY A 139 5.65 11.08 -7.03
C GLY A 139 6.97 11.17 -7.81
N GLN A 140 7.81 12.16 -7.50
CA GLN A 140 9.13 12.32 -8.14
C GLN A 140 10.31 11.95 -7.22
N VAL A 141 10.04 11.38 -6.04
CA VAL A 141 11.08 10.97 -5.08
C VAL A 141 11.82 9.76 -5.62
N ALA A 142 13.15 9.87 -5.74
CA ALA A 142 13.99 8.84 -6.38
C ALA A 142 14.58 7.80 -5.40
N ALA A 143 14.62 8.12 -4.10
CA ALA A 143 15.07 7.21 -3.06
C ALA A 143 14.42 7.56 -1.72
N VAL A 144 14.18 6.53 -0.90
CA VAL A 144 13.46 6.65 0.38
C VAL A 144 14.11 5.81 1.47
N THR A 145 13.73 6.11 2.71
CA THR A 145 13.94 5.23 3.86
C THR A 145 12.66 4.47 4.19
N VAL A 146 12.77 3.15 4.30
CA VAL A 146 11.67 2.24 4.63
C VAL A 146 11.83 1.76 6.06
N THR A 147 10.86 2.06 6.92
CA THR A 147 10.77 1.51 8.28
C THR A 147 9.61 0.54 8.36
N VAL A 148 9.87 -0.65 8.90
CA VAL A 148 8.84 -1.66 9.16
C VAL A 148 8.78 -1.95 10.66
N THR A 149 7.61 -1.73 11.25
CA THR A 149 7.30 -2.15 12.62
C THR A 149 6.47 -3.43 12.56
N PHE A 150 7.05 -4.54 12.99
CA PHE A 150 6.38 -5.84 13.05
C PHE A 150 5.49 -5.97 14.29
N LEU A 151 4.56 -6.92 14.28
CA LEU A 151 3.62 -7.15 15.39
C LEU A 151 4.30 -7.50 16.72
N ASP A 152 5.47 -8.13 16.70
CA ASP A 152 6.23 -8.45 17.90
C ASP A 152 7.04 -7.26 18.46
N GLY A 153 6.93 -6.09 17.81
CA GLY A 153 7.66 -4.87 18.15
C GLY A 153 9.05 -4.76 17.53
N THR A 154 9.52 -5.77 16.79
CA THR A 154 10.76 -5.67 16.00
C THR A 154 10.62 -4.55 14.99
N ILE A 155 11.68 -3.74 14.83
CA ILE A 155 11.75 -2.67 13.85
C ILE A 155 12.87 -3.00 12.87
N SER A 156 12.57 -2.94 11.57
CA SER A 156 13.57 -2.96 10.50
C SER A 156 13.60 -1.59 9.83
N THR A 157 14.78 -1.13 9.44
CA THR A 157 14.95 0.13 8.71
C THR A 157 15.98 -0.05 7.62
N ILE A 158 15.62 0.38 6.40
CA ILE A 158 16.47 0.32 5.23
C ILE A 158 16.51 1.72 4.62
N THR A 159 17.70 2.30 4.54
CA THR A 159 17.95 3.61 3.90
C THR A 159 18.44 3.42 2.46
N GLY A 160 18.33 4.45 1.63
CA GLY A 160 18.83 4.46 0.25
C GLY A 160 18.08 3.51 -0.68
N VAL A 161 16.81 3.19 -0.38
CA VAL A 161 15.98 2.35 -1.25
C VAL A 161 15.59 3.18 -2.47
N THR A 162 16.14 2.85 -3.64
CA THR A 162 15.79 3.55 -4.88
C THR A 162 14.34 3.26 -5.29
N ALA A 163 13.69 4.20 -5.96
CA ALA A 163 12.35 4.02 -6.50
C ALA A 163 12.30 2.98 -7.64
N ASN A 164 11.08 2.67 -8.08
CA ASN A 164 10.72 1.83 -9.24
C ASN A 164 11.19 0.38 -9.11
N GLN A 165 10.99 -0.19 -7.93
CA GLN A 165 11.34 -1.57 -7.65
C GLN A 165 10.44 -2.21 -6.61
N THR A 166 10.53 -3.54 -6.54
CA THR A 166 9.96 -4.32 -5.45
C THR A 166 11.06 -4.79 -4.52
N ILE A 167 10.96 -4.46 -3.23
CA ILE A 167 11.87 -4.96 -2.20
C ILE A 167 11.20 -6.00 -1.31
N THR A 168 12.00 -6.79 -0.59
CA THR A 168 11.53 -7.64 0.50
C THR A 168 12.21 -7.22 1.80
N VAL A 169 11.43 -6.91 2.83
CA VAL A 169 11.94 -6.67 4.18
C VAL A 169 11.77 -7.94 5.02
N ASP A 170 12.89 -8.54 5.40
CA ASP A 170 12.92 -9.77 6.20
C ASP A 170 13.21 -9.47 7.67
N GLY A 171 12.17 -9.55 8.50
CA GLY A 171 12.24 -9.30 9.94
C GLY A 171 13.19 -10.24 10.70
N ARG A 172 13.58 -11.38 10.13
CA ARG A 172 14.58 -12.29 10.74
C ARG A 172 15.99 -11.73 10.72
N THR A 173 16.23 -10.73 9.87
CA THR A 173 17.54 -10.09 9.68
C THR A 173 17.62 -8.68 10.24
N ALA A 174 16.52 -8.18 10.83
CA ALA A 174 16.48 -6.86 11.43
C ALA A 174 17.48 -6.78 12.60
N GLY A 175 18.40 -5.81 12.55
CA GLY A 175 19.30 -5.52 13.66
C GLY A 175 18.48 -5.15 14.89
N THR A 176 18.68 -5.87 16.00
CA THR A 176 17.95 -5.64 17.25
C THR A 176 18.31 -4.28 17.85
N SER A 177 17.69 -3.18 17.43
CA SER A 177 17.69 -1.95 18.21
C SER A 177 16.64 -2.08 19.31
N GLY A 178 16.96 -2.87 20.34
CA GLY A 178 16.07 -3.14 21.44
C GLY A 178 15.75 -1.87 22.23
N PHE A 179 14.48 -1.47 22.26
CA PHE A 179 13.98 -0.70 23.39
C PHE A 179 13.90 -1.65 24.58
N SER A 180 14.84 -1.53 25.52
CA SER A 180 14.74 -2.25 26.79
C SER A 180 13.48 -1.76 27.51
N HIS A 181 12.41 -2.55 27.51
CA HIS A 181 11.34 -2.35 28.47
C HIS A 181 11.94 -2.60 29.85
N ARG A 182 12.20 -1.54 30.62
CA ARG A 182 12.56 -1.68 32.03
C ARG A 182 11.37 -2.33 32.73
N PRO A 183 11.49 -3.52 33.32
CA PRO A 183 10.40 -4.05 34.12
C PRO A 183 10.14 -3.07 35.26
N HIS A 184 8.88 -2.68 35.42
CA HIS A 184 8.41 -1.99 36.60
C HIS A 184 8.61 -2.92 37.79
N ASN A 185 9.68 -2.70 38.56
CA ASN A 185 9.87 -3.31 39.87
C ASN A 185 8.67 -2.91 40.74
N ALA A 186 7.77 -3.86 41.00
CA ALA A 186 6.81 -3.76 42.09
C ALA A 186 7.61 -3.67 43.40
N ARG A 187 7.58 -2.49 44.03
CA ARG A 187 8.13 -2.29 45.37
C ARG A 187 7.11 -2.85 46.38
N ARG A 188 7.61 -3.79 47.19
CA ARG A 188 7.22 -4.20 48.56
C ARG A 188 5.73 -4.32 48.88
#